data_AF-A0A1B3NCB2-F1
#
_entry.id   AF-A0A1B3NCB2-F1
#
_cell.length_a   1.000
_cell.length_b   1.000
_cell.length_c   1.000
_cell.angle_alpha   90.00
_cell.angle_beta   90.00
_cell.angle_gamma   90.00
#
_symmetry.space_group_name_H-M   'P 1'
#
loop_
_entity.id
_entity.type
_entity.pdbx_description
1 polymer ?
#
loop_
_entity_poly.entity_id
_entity_poly.type
_entity_poly.pdbx_seq_one_letter_code
_entity_poly.pdbx_strand_id
1 'polypeptide(L)'
;MRSEIGIHFVLTRDRRLSPAARAVGSVLAILLTASTFPAQAQSKRVPVMIGGNPQFDACPSSGVVARLGPKRAEDPKSGFLSVRSGPGGAPYFEMDRLFNGDPILVCGSEGPWQAVIYPGRGQTFDDCGQLGSAIRTRRAYEGPCRSGWLHRNYVEITSG
;
A
#
# COMPACT_ATOMS: atom_id res chain seq x y z
N MET A 1 -42.58 48.50 -26.31
CA MET A 1 -42.27 49.02 -24.97
C MET A 1 -40.80 48.66 -24.72
N ARG A 2 -39.80 49.52 -25.03
CA ARG A 2 -39.20 50.61 -24.20
C ARG A 2 -39.01 50.15 -22.74
N SER A 3 -37.88 50.20 -22.05
CA SER A 3 -36.63 50.99 -22.06
C SER A 3 -35.61 50.21 -21.18
N GLU A 4 -34.32 50.09 -21.50
CA GLU A 4 -33.19 51.01 -21.19
C GLU A 4 -32.87 51.29 -19.70
N ILE A 5 -31.66 50.87 -19.30
CA ILE A 5 -30.58 51.63 -18.62
C ILE A 5 -30.76 52.15 -17.18
N GLY A 6 -29.72 52.00 -16.34
CA GLY A 6 -29.52 52.82 -15.12
C GLY A 6 -28.68 52.16 -14.02
N ILE A 7 -27.35 52.05 -14.11
CA ILE A 7 -26.31 53.02 -13.66
C ILE A 7 -25.87 52.83 -12.19
N HIS A 8 -24.54 52.84 -12.06
CA HIS A 8 -23.65 52.71 -10.90
C HIS A 8 -23.79 53.79 -9.81
N PHE A 9 -22.99 53.55 -8.74
CA PHE A 9 -22.42 54.51 -7.78
C PHE A 9 -23.35 54.81 -6.59
N VAL A 10 -22.93 54.82 -5.32
CA VAL A 10 -21.86 55.62 -4.71
C VAL A 10 -21.43 54.98 -3.38
N LEU A 11 -20.12 54.94 -3.13
CA LEU A 11 -19.48 54.77 -1.82
C LEU A 11 -19.94 55.84 -0.82
N THR A 12 -20.38 55.47 0.39
CA THR A 12 -20.16 56.33 1.56
C THR A 12 -19.86 55.49 2.80
N ARG A 13 -18.60 55.59 3.18
CA ARG A 13 -18.04 55.27 4.48
C ARG A 13 -18.65 56.27 5.46
N ASP A 14 -19.19 55.83 6.60
CA ASP A 14 -19.03 56.67 7.78
C ASP A 14 -19.06 55.93 9.10
N ARG A 15 -18.09 56.34 9.91
CA ARG A 15 -17.76 55.86 11.24
C ARG A 15 -18.80 56.36 12.23
N ARG A 16 -19.29 55.48 13.11
CA ARG A 16 -19.61 55.89 14.49
C ARG A 16 -19.04 54.88 15.46
N LEU A 17 -17.95 55.30 16.10
CA LEU A 17 -17.42 54.75 17.33
C LEU A 17 -18.16 55.37 18.52
N SER A 18 -18.17 54.61 19.61
CA SER A 18 -18.39 55.00 21.03
C SER A 18 -19.76 54.65 21.62
N PRO A 19 -19.90 54.65 22.96
CA PRO A 19 -19.14 53.84 23.91
C PRO A 19 -20.09 53.21 24.95
N ALA A 20 -19.80 52.01 25.47
CA ALA A 20 -20.27 51.63 26.80
C ALA A 20 -19.59 50.35 27.26
N ALA A 21 -18.56 50.52 28.07
CA ALA A 21 -18.14 49.49 28.99
C ALA A 21 -19.32 49.08 29.88
N ARG A 22 -19.68 47.80 29.85
CA ARG A 22 -20.26 47.11 31.01
C ARG A 22 -19.69 45.70 31.06
N ALA A 23 -18.71 45.54 31.94
CA ALA A 23 -18.27 44.25 32.44
C ALA A 23 -19.46 43.56 33.12
N VAL A 24 -19.89 42.42 32.60
CA VAL A 24 -20.73 41.46 33.33
C VAL A 24 -20.38 40.05 32.86
N GLY A 25 -19.82 39.26 33.77
CA GLY A 25 -20.02 37.81 33.81
C GLY A 25 -19.25 36.96 32.79
N SER A 26 -17.93 36.86 32.93
CA SER A 26 -17.19 35.70 32.42
C SER A 26 -17.55 34.45 33.24
N VAL A 27 -18.53 33.68 32.77
CA VAL A 27 -18.56 32.22 32.99
C VAL A 27 -18.74 31.59 31.61
N LEU A 28 -17.64 31.57 30.84
CA LEU A 28 -17.58 30.76 29.64
C LEU A 28 -17.36 29.31 30.09
N ALA A 29 -18.44 28.56 30.24
CA ALA A 29 -18.38 27.12 30.41
C ALA A 29 -17.76 26.52 29.13
N ILE A 30 -16.46 26.22 29.19
CA ILE A 30 -15.76 25.48 28.14
C ILE A 30 -16.32 24.06 28.16
N LEU A 31 -17.29 23.78 27.29
CA LEU A 31 -17.74 22.42 26.99
C LEU A 31 -16.56 21.66 26.40
N LEU A 32 -15.91 20.80 27.20
CA LEU A 32 -14.91 19.85 26.72
C LEU A 32 -15.60 18.82 25.80
N THR A 33 -15.67 19.12 24.51
CA THR A 33 -15.99 18.12 23.49
C THR A 33 -14.79 17.18 23.39
N ALA A 34 -14.88 16.02 24.04
CA ALA A 34 -13.91 14.95 23.89
C ALA A 34 -13.94 14.45 22.45
N SER A 35 -12.99 14.89 21.63
CA SER A 35 -12.76 14.37 20.29
C SER A 35 -12.18 12.96 20.38
N THR A 36 -13.05 11.95 20.29
CA THR A 36 -12.63 10.58 20.03
C THR A 36 -12.07 10.49 18.61
N PHE A 37 -10.75 10.65 18.46
CA PHE A 37 -10.08 10.32 17.21
C PHE A 37 -10.08 8.80 17.03
N PRO A 38 -10.68 8.25 15.96
CA PRO A 38 -10.55 6.83 15.69
C PRO A 38 -9.06 6.53 15.41
N ALA A 39 -8.49 5.58 16.14
CA ALA A 39 -7.15 5.08 15.85
C ALA A 39 -7.19 4.43 14.45
N GLN A 40 -6.60 5.08 13.45
CA GLN A 40 -6.42 4.46 12.14
C GLN A 40 -5.47 3.27 12.31
N ALA A 41 -5.99 2.06 12.08
CA ALA A 41 -5.19 0.85 12.06
C ALA A 41 -4.09 1.00 10.99
N GLN A 42 -2.87 1.26 11.42
CA GLN A 42 -1.74 1.41 10.51
C GLN A 42 -1.43 0.04 9.90
N SER A 43 -1.71 -0.08 8.60
CA SER A 43 -1.59 -1.36 7.89
C SER A 43 -0.12 -1.82 7.90
N LYS A 44 0.18 -2.90 8.64
CA LYS A 44 1.56 -3.40 8.81
C LYS A 44 2.06 -4.01 7.50
N ARG A 45 3.20 -3.52 7.03
CA ARG A 45 3.91 -4.06 5.85
C ARG A 45 5.35 -4.41 6.22
N VAL A 46 5.84 -5.52 5.70
CA VAL A 46 7.25 -5.93 5.77
C VAL A 46 7.77 -5.93 4.32
N PRO A 47 8.75 -5.08 3.98
CA PRO A 47 9.27 -5.04 2.62
C PRO A 47 9.98 -6.34 2.26
N VAL A 48 9.90 -6.72 0.98
CA VAL A 48 10.76 -7.76 0.42
C VAL A 48 12.17 -7.18 0.33
N MET A 49 13.14 -7.89 0.90
CA MET A 49 14.54 -7.49 0.89
C MET A 49 15.28 -8.25 -0.21
N ILE A 50 16.11 -7.56 -0.98
CA ILE A 50 16.90 -8.11 -2.07
C ILE A 50 18.40 -7.90 -1.82
N GLY A 51 19.23 -8.72 -2.45
CA GLY A 51 20.69 -8.64 -2.38
C GLY A 51 21.24 -8.90 -0.97
N GLY A 52 22.46 -8.41 -0.76
CA GLY A 52 23.23 -8.66 0.46
C GLY A 52 24.28 -9.77 0.32
N ASN A 53 24.41 -10.35 -0.87
CA ASN A 53 25.46 -11.30 -1.19
C ASN A 53 26.11 -10.92 -2.53
N PRO A 54 27.44 -10.71 -2.58
CA PRO A 54 28.12 -10.34 -3.81
C PRO A 54 28.25 -11.48 -4.82
N GLN A 55 28.01 -12.73 -4.41
CA GLN A 55 28.17 -13.93 -5.23
C GLN A 55 26.87 -14.42 -5.88
N PHE A 56 25.71 -13.98 -5.37
CA PHE A 56 24.40 -14.42 -5.84
C PHE A 56 23.60 -13.26 -6.40
N ASP A 57 22.64 -13.60 -7.25
CA ASP A 57 21.63 -12.67 -7.74
C ASP A 57 20.86 -12.04 -6.58
N ALA A 58 20.31 -10.85 -6.82
CA ALA A 58 19.57 -10.12 -5.80
C ALA A 58 18.38 -10.93 -5.25
N CYS A 59 17.79 -11.79 -6.07
CA CYS A 59 16.88 -12.84 -5.65
C CYS A 59 17.46 -14.19 -6.12
N PRO A 60 17.84 -15.09 -5.19
CA PRO A 60 18.66 -16.25 -5.52
C PRO A 60 17.91 -17.39 -6.22
N SER A 61 16.58 -17.33 -6.33
CA SER A 61 15.83 -18.44 -6.93
C SER A 61 14.64 -17.95 -7.73
N SER A 62 14.32 -18.71 -8.77
CA SER A 62 13.14 -18.54 -9.62
C SER A 62 12.19 -19.70 -9.40
N GLY A 63 10.89 -19.46 -9.55
CA GLY A 63 9.89 -20.48 -9.41
C GLY A 63 8.56 -20.12 -10.04
N VAL A 64 7.59 -20.99 -9.83
CA VAL A 64 6.20 -20.80 -10.25
C VAL A 64 5.26 -21.13 -9.09
N VAL A 65 4.12 -20.45 -9.06
CA VAL A 65 3.03 -20.84 -8.17
C VAL A 65 2.46 -22.17 -8.65
N ALA A 66 2.29 -23.11 -7.73
CA ALA A 66 1.90 -24.48 -8.03
C ALA A 66 1.06 -25.09 -6.91
N ARG A 67 0.44 -26.25 -7.19
CA ARG A 67 -0.31 -27.08 -6.24
C ARG A 67 -1.55 -26.40 -5.64
N LEU A 68 -2.07 -25.37 -6.30
CA LEU A 68 -3.40 -24.85 -6.00
C LEU A 68 -4.45 -25.79 -6.58
N GLY A 69 -5.54 -25.99 -5.83
CA GLY A 69 -6.73 -26.67 -6.36
C GLY A 69 -7.41 -25.84 -7.45
N PRO A 70 -8.42 -26.40 -8.15
CA PRO A 70 -9.15 -25.66 -9.16
C PRO A 70 -9.90 -24.47 -8.55
N LYS A 71 -10.06 -23.40 -9.33
CA LYS A 71 -11.01 -22.34 -9.00
C LYS A 71 -12.43 -22.90 -9.08
N ARG A 72 -13.18 -22.72 -8.01
CA ARG A 72 -14.56 -23.16 -7.86
C ARG A 72 -15.49 -21.95 -7.93
N ALA A 73 -16.61 -22.08 -8.63
CA ALA A 73 -17.55 -20.97 -8.83
C ALA A 73 -18.27 -20.62 -7.52
N GLU A 74 -18.52 -21.63 -6.69
CA GLU A 74 -19.17 -21.54 -5.38
C GLU A 74 -18.26 -20.99 -4.28
N ASP A 75 -16.94 -21.02 -4.47
CA ASP A 75 -15.96 -20.52 -3.49
C ASP A 75 -15.04 -19.45 -4.11
N PRO A 76 -15.33 -18.16 -3.91
CA PRO A 76 -14.49 -17.07 -4.42
C PRO A 76 -13.11 -16.98 -3.74
N LYS A 77 -12.84 -17.80 -2.71
CA LYS A 77 -11.54 -17.93 -2.03
C LYS A 77 -10.71 -19.12 -2.54
N SER A 78 -11.22 -19.86 -3.52
CA SER A 78 -10.53 -21.02 -4.09
C SER A 78 -9.64 -20.68 -5.29
N GLY A 79 -8.65 -21.54 -5.53
CA GLY A 79 -7.86 -21.55 -6.76
C GLY A 79 -6.81 -20.45 -6.90
N PHE A 80 -6.44 -19.77 -5.81
CA PHE A 80 -5.34 -18.79 -5.81
C PHE A 80 -4.48 -18.91 -4.55
N LEU A 81 -3.30 -18.33 -4.64
CA LEU A 81 -2.37 -18.10 -3.55
C LEU A 81 -2.41 -16.63 -3.14
N SER A 82 -2.65 -16.38 -1.86
CA SER A 82 -2.65 -15.02 -1.28
C SER A 82 -1.22 -14.48 -1.20
N VAL A 83 -0.97 -13.32 -1.81
CA VAL A 83 0.24 -12.52 -1.59
C VAL A 83 -0.07 -11.50 -0.50
N ARG A 84 0.72 -11.51 0.57
CA ARG A 84 0.46 -10.79 1.81
C ARG A 84 1.47 -9.68 2.06
N SER A 85 1.05 -8.71 2.87
CA SER A 85 1.88 -7.56 3.25
C SER A 85 3.06 -7.90 4.17
N GLY A 86 3.13 -9.12 4.68
CA GLY A 86 4.20 -9.62 5.53
C GLY A 86 4.06 -11.12 5.79
N PRO A 87 5.07 -11.73 6.45
CA PRO A 87 5.08 -13.15 6.75
C PRO A 87 4.12 -13.46 7.91
N GLY A 88 3.12 -14.31 7.68
CA GLY A 88 2.23 -14.80 8.73
C GLY A 88 0.76 -14.50 8.51
N GLY A 89 0.00 -14.65 9.60
CA GLY A 89 -1.41 -14.27 9.69
C GLY A 89 -1.58 -12.79 10.01
N ALA A 90 -2.57 -12.46 10.84
CA ALA A 90 -2.74 -11.11 11.35
C ALA A 90 -1.43 -10.62 12.03
N PRO A 91 -1.03 -9.35 11.85
CA PRO A 91 -1.80 -8.25 11.25
C PRO A 91 -1.57 -8.07 9.73
N TYR A 92 -0.95 -9.02 9.05
CA TYR A 92 -0.65 -8.91 7.62
C TYR A 92 -1.86 -9.21 6.76
N PHE A 93 -2.16 -8.32 5.82
CA PHE A 93 -3.33 -8.39 4.95
C PHE A 93 -2.95 -8.85 3.55
N GLU A 94 -3.91 -9.42 2.84
CA GLU A 94 -3.76 -9.79 1.43
C GLU A 94 -3.65 -8.52 0.57
N MET A 95 -2.67 -8.50 -0.33
CA MET A 95 -2.42 -7.42 -1.27
C MET A 95 -2.73 -7.82 -2.71
N ASP A 96 -2.56 -9.11 -3.02
CA ASP A 96 -2.72 -9.64 -4.37
C ASP A 96 -2.98 -11.15 -4.33
N ARG A 97 -3.27 -11.72 -5.52
CA ARG A 97 -3.53 -13.14 -5.70
C ARG A 97 -2.80 -13.67 -6.92
N LEU A 98 -2.10 -14.78 -6.74
CA LEU A 98 -1.42 -15.52 -7.80
C LEU A 98 -2.10 -16.87 -8.06
N PHE A 99 -1.92 -17.39 -9.26
CA PHE A 99 -2.55 -18.61 -9.76
C PHE A 99 -1.48 -19.61 -10.21
N ASN A 100 -1.87 -20.88 -10.39
CA ASN A 100 -0.94 -21.91 -10.88
C ASN A 100 -0.30 -21.44 -12.20
N GLY A 101 1.03 -21.55 -12.28
CA GLY A 101 1.83 -21.14 -13.43
C GLY A 101 2.34 -19.70 -13.35
N ASP A 102 1.84 -18.86 -12.44
CA ASP A 102 2.35 -17.50 -12.30
C ASP A 102 3.83 -17.52 -11.89
N PRO A 103 4.71 -16.84 -12.63
CA PRO A 103 6.13 -16.86 -12.37
C PRO A 103 6.50 -15.93 -11.22
N ILE A 104 7.44 -16.36 -10.39
CA ILE A 104 7.93 -15.61 -9.23
C ILE A 104 9.45 -15.68 -9.11
N LEU A 105 10.06 -14.64 -8.56
CA LEU A 105 11.41 -14.66 -8.00
C LEU A 105 11.31 -14.74 -6.48
N VAL A 106 12.08 -15.63 -5.87
CA VAL A 106 12.17 -15.81 -4.42
C VAL A 106 13.43 -15.12 -3.92
N CYS A 107 13.24 -14.10 -3.08
CA CYS A 107 14.32 -13.21 -2.62
C CYS A 107 14.73 -13.49 -1.17
N GLY A 108 13.91 -14.24 -0.43
CA GLY A 108 14.21 -14.64 0.95
C GLY A 108 13.07 -15.42 1.59
N SER A 109 13.25 -15.76 2.86
CA SER A 109 12.26 -16.53 3.62
C SER A 109 12.21 -16.11 5.09
N GLU A 110 11.03 -16.23 5.70
CA GLU A 110 10.80 -16.12 7.14
C GLU A 110 9.82 -17.22 7.57
N GLY A 111 10.34 -18.23 8.27
CA GLY A 111 9.56 -19.42 8.60
C GLY A 111 8.99 -20.11 7.34
N PRO A 112 7.68 -20.36 7.25
CA PRO A 112 7.07 -20.98 6.07
C PRO A 112 6.77 -19.97 4.94
N TRP A 113 7.11 -18.70 5.12
CA TRP A 113 6.82 -17.63 4.16
C TRP A 113 8.02 -17.33 3.29
N GLN A 114 7.76 -17.10 2.00
CA GLN A 114 8.75 -16.63 1.05
C GLN A 114 8.46 -15.18 0.67
N ALA A 115 9.51 -14.38 0.64
CA ALA A 115 9.50 -13.03 0.13
C ALA A 115 9.71 -13.08 -1.39
N VAL A 116 8.77 -12.56 -2.16
CA VAL A 116 8.73 -12.76 -3.62
C VAL A 116 8.56 -11.46 -4.40
N ILE A 117 9.05 -11.47 -5.63
CA ILE A 117 8.80 -10.45 -6.66
C ILE A 117 8.20 -11.14 -7.88
N TYR A 118 7.23 -10.49 -8.52
CA TYR A 118 6.56 -11.03 -9.69
C TYR A 118 6.06 -9.91 -10.62
N PRO A 119 6.04 -10.13 -11.94
CA PRO A 119 5.58 -9.13 -12.88
C PRO A 119 4.08 -8.86 -12.72
N GLY A 120 3.70 -7.59 -12.87
CA GLY A 120 2.30 -7.22 -13.06
C GLY A 120 1.78 -7.60 -14.44
N ARG A 121 0.49 -7.30 -14.69
CA ARG A 121 -0.12 -7.51 -16.00
C ARG A 121 0.64 -6.73 -17.08
N GLY A 122 1.10 -7.43 -18.11
CA GLY A 122 1.82 -6.82 -19.23
C GLY A 122 3.29 -6.51 -18.95
N GLN A 123 3.82 -6.91 -17.78
CA GLN A 123 5.23 -6.83 -17.45
C GLN A 123 5.90 -8.20 -17.58
N THR A 124 7.22 -8.19 -17.72
CA THR A 124 8.12 -9.33 -17.64
C THR A 124 9.14 -9.10 -16.52
N PHE A 125 10.01 -10.07 -16.23
CA PHE A 125 11.06 -9.86 -15.22
C PHE A 125 12.11 -8.83 -15.62
N ASP A 126 12.30 -8.60 -16.91
CA ASP A 126 13.21 -7.56 -17.41
C ASP A 126 12.74 -6.16 -17.00
N ASP A 127 11.44 -5.98 -16.80
CA ASP A 127 10.86 -4.73 -16.31
C ASP A 127 11.08 -4.53 -14.80
N CYS A 128 11.38 -5.59 -14.04
CA CYS A 128 11.42 -5.55 -12.58
C CYS A 128 12.69 -4.90 -12.00
N GLY A 129 13.59 -4.42 -12.86
CA GLY A 129 14.90 -3.88 -12.48
C GLY A 129 15.98 -4.96 -12.37
N GLN A 130 17.12 -4.59 -11.78
CA GLN A 130 18.29 -5.47 -11.69
C GLN A 130 18.13 -6.53 -10.59
N LEU A 131 17.38 -7.60 -10.87
CA LEU A 131 17.14 -8.70 -9.94
C LEU A 131 18.02 -9.94 -10.21
N GLY A 132 18.36 -10.21 -11.47
CA GLY A 132 19.29 -11.28 -11.90
C GLY A 132 20.75 -10.87 -11.87
N SER A 133 21.16 -10.03 -10.93
CA SER A 133 22.54 -9.61 -10.75
C SER A 133 22.83 -9.33 -9.29
N ALA A 134 24.10 -9.47 -8.90
CA ALA A 134 24.51 -9.26 -7.52
C ALA A 134 24.33 -7.80 -7.08
N ILE A 135 23.52 -7.60 -6.03
CA ILE A 135 23.42 -6.34 -5.30
C ILE A 135 24.14 -6.55 -3.95
N ARG A 136 25.27 -5.85 -3.76
CA ARG A 136 26.12 -6.03 -2.57
C ARG A 136 25.40 -5.68 -1.26
N THR A 137 24.65 -4.59 -1.26
CA THR A 137 23.98 -4.09 -0.06
C THR A 137 22.56 -4.61 0.00
N ARG A 138 22.20 -5.26 1.11
CA ARG A 138 20.82 -5.69 1.36
C ARG A 138 19.92 -4.47 1.48
N ARG A 139 18.86 -4.40 0.66
CA ARG A 139 17.93 -3.26 0.63
C ARG A 139 16.50 -3.71 0.34
N ALA A 140 15.53 -2.86 0.65
CA ALA A 140 14.14 -3.08 0.28
C ALA A 140 14.00 -3.03 -1.25
N TYR A 141 13.10 -3.85 -1.80
CA TYR A 141 12.71 -3.76 -3.20
C TYR A 141 11.83 -2.54 -3.42
N GLU A 142 12.27 -1.66 -4.31
CA GLU A 142 11.57 -0.42 -4.71
C GLU A 142 11.32 -0.37 -6.22
N GLY A 143 11.48 -1.52 -6.90
CA GLY A 143 11.30 -1.62 -8.34
C GLY A 143 9.81 -1.64 -8.77
N PRO A 144 9.57 -1.60 -10.08
CA PRO A 144 8.22 -1.37 -10.64
C PRO A 144 7.33 -2.62 -10.67
N CYS A 145 7.86 -3.80 -10.37
CA CYS A 145 7.07 -5.02 -10.27
C CYS A 145 6.40 -5.15 -8.90
N ARG A 146 5.49 -6.11 -8.77
CA ARG A 146 4.80 -6.36 -7.51
C ARG A 146 5.67 -7.23 -6.60
N SER A 147 5.47 -7.07 -5.29
CA SER A 147 6.21 -7.85 -4.29
C SER A 147 5.38 -8.11 -3.04
N GLY A 148 5.72 -9.16 -2.31
CA GLY A 148 5.05 -9.50 -1.06
C GLY A 148 5.47 -10.85 -0.51
N TRP A 149 4.62 -11.43 0.33
CA TRP A 149 4.89 -12.66 1.05
C TRP A 149 3.85 -13.73 0.77
N LEU A 150 4.28 -14.94 0.44
CA LEU A 150 3.40 -16.07 0.17
C LEU A 150 3.89 -17.34 0.88
N HIS A 151 3.04 -18.35 0.97
CA HIS A 151 3.37 -19.58 1.68
C HIS A 151 4.13 -20.56 0.79
N ARG A 152 5.29 -21.06 1.25
CA ARG A 152 6.22 -21.89 0.45
C ARG A 152 5.61 -23.18 -0.11
N ASN A 153 4.59 -23.73 0.55
CA ASN A 153 3.96 -24.99 0.12
C ASN A 153 3.30 -24.89 -1.25
N TYR A 154 3.09 -23.69 -1.78
CA TYR A 154 2.50 -23.45 -3.10
C TYR A 154 3.51 -22.90 -4.12
N VAL A 155 4.81 -23.11 -3.86
CA VAL A 155 5.90 -22.69 -4.76
C VAL A 155 6.69 -23.89 -5.24
N GLU A 156 6.85 -23.99 -6.55
CA GLU A 156 7.79 -24.91 -7.18
C GLU A 156 9.00 -24.12 -7.66
N ILE A 157 10.18 -24.44 -7.14
CA ILE A 157 11.44 -23.80 -7.54
C ILE A 157 11.87 -24.42 -8.86
N THR A 158 12.12 -23.57 -9.86
CA THR A 158 12.54 -23.98 -11.20
C THR A 158 14.03 -23.74 -11.42
N SER A 159 14.65 -22.80 -10.69
CA SER A 159 16.09 -22.50 -10.78
C SER A 159 16.58 -21.84 -9.49
N GLY A 160 17.85 -22.04 -9.15
CA GLY A 160 18.52 -21.39 -8.01
C GLY A 160 20.02 -21.65 -7.99
#